data_AF-A0A7Y5RSA7-F1
#
_entry.id   AF-A0A7Y5RSA7-F1
#
_cell.length_a   1.000
_cell.length_b   1.000
_cell.length_c   1.000
_cell.angle_alpha   90.00
_cell.angle_beta   90.00
_cell.angle_gamma   90.00
#
_symmetry.space_group_name_H-M   'P 1'
#
loop_
_entity.id
_entity.type
_entity.pdbx_description
1 polymer ?
#
loop_
_entity_poly.entity_id
_entity_poly.type
_entity_poly.pdbx_seq_one_letter_code
_entity_poly.pdbx_strand_id
1 'polypeptide(L)'
;MDSGDNIFSEDDLIHSYTRAQAIADGELVDVTGSAIDAGFRYHTALTNAAWETAIALPKDYEGPLDEIQRLMALLKAAYNGIHRAAEKKYDTAPFALEVYNVERKANDIVSL
;
A
#
# COMPACT_ATOMS: atom_id res chain seq x y z
N MET A 1 41.09 2.88 19.39
CA MET A 1 40.27 2.30 18.33
C MET A 1 39.10 1.66 19.04
N ASP A 2 37.95 2.31 18.96
CA ASP A 2 36.70 1.84 19.56
C ASP A 2 36.23 0.64 18.73
N SER A 3 36.46 -0.56 19.25
CA SER A 3 35.88 -1.77 18.68
C SER A 3 34.39 -1.68 18.97
N GLY A 4 33.63 -1.24 17.98
CA GLY A 4 32.17 -1.17 18.04
C GLY A 4 31.57 -2.56 18.13
N ASP A 5 31.65 -3.17 19.31
CA ASP A 5 30.85 -4.33 19.65
C ASP A 5 29.39 -3.91 19.57
N ASN A 6 28.65 -4.58 18.68
CA ASN A 6 27.25 -4.32 18.47
C ASN A 6 26.49 -4.69 19.75
N ILE A 7 25.67 -3.77 20.27
CA ILE A 7 24.94 -3.93 21.53
C ILE A 7 23.91 -5.07 21.47
N PHE A 8 23.59 -5.55 20.26
CA PHE A 8 22.63 -6.62 19.99
C PHE A 8 23.26 -7.75 19.15
N SER A 9 22.94 -9.00 19.49
CA SER A 9 23.28 -10.23 18.74
C SER A 9 22.02 -10.89 18.14
N GLU A 10 22.20 -11.97 17.37
CA GLU A 10 21.07 -12.77 16.88
C GLU A 10 20.24 -13.40 18.01
N ASP A 11 20.86 -13.65 19.18
CA ASP A 11 20.19 -14.20 20.36
C ASP A 11 19.23 -13.19 21.01
N ASP A 12 19.36 -11.89 20.70
CA ASP A 12 18.47 -10.83 21.18
C ASP A 12 17.19 -10.68 20.33
N LEU A 13 17.01 -11.48 19.26
CA LEU A 13 15.83 -11.44 18.42
C LEU A 13 14.61 -12.05 19.14
N ILE A 14 13.69 -11.20 19.59
CA ILE A 14 12.47 -11.63 20.31
C ILE A 14 11.43 -12.23 19.34
N HIS A 15 11.29 -11.67 18.13
CA HIS A 15 10.32 -12.12 17.15
C HIS A 15 10.70 -11.67 15.73
N SER A 16 10.47 -12.52 14.73
CA SER A 16 10.52 -12.17 13.32
C SER A 16 9.16 -12.37 12.67
N TYR A 17 8.73 -11.34 11.93
CA TYR A 17 7.47 -11.33 11.21
C TYR A 17 7.73 -11.04 9.74
N THR A 18 7.52 -12.04 8.90
CA THR A 18 7.82 -12.00 7.48
C THR A 18 6.64 -11.45 6.68
N ARG A 19 6.93 -10.91 5.49
CA ARG A 19 5.88 -10.51 4.53
C ARG A 19 4.91 -11.66 4.22
N ALA A 20 5.41 -12.89 4.14
CA ALA A 20 4.58 -14.06 3.87
C ALA A 20 3.60 -14.34 5.03
N GLN A 21 4.04 -14.19 6.28
CA GLN A 21 3.16 -14.28 7.45
C GLN A 21 2.13 -13.15 7.46
N ALA A 22 2.55 -11.91 7.20
CA ALA A 22 1.61 -10.77 7.11
C ALA A 22 0.53 -10.95 6.05
N ILE A 23 0.86 -11.58 4.91
CA ILE A 23 -0.13 -11.93 3.88
C ILE A 23 -1.04 -13.07 4.36
N ALA A 24 -0.48 -14.11 4.98
CA ALA A 24 -1.26 -15.24 5.49
C ALA A 24 -2.24 -14.83 6.61
N ASP A 25 -1.84 -13.88 7.46
CA ASP A 25 -2.64 -13.35 8.55
C ASP A 25 -3.66 -12.30 8.07
N GLY A 26 -3.56 -11.84 6.82
CA GLY A 26 -4.48 -10.86 6.22
C GLY A 26 -4.15 -9.41 6.56
N GLU A 27 -3.01 -9.11 7.17
CA GLU A 27 -2.53 -7.74 7.42
C GLU A 27 -2.08 -7.04 6.12
N LEU A 28 -1.55 -7.83 5.18
CA LEU A 28 -1.17 -7.38 3.84
C LEU A 28 -1.97 -8.11 2.76
N VAL A 29 -2.43 -7.35 1.77
CA VAL A 29 -3.04 -7.87 0.54
C VAL A 29 -2.00 -7.84 -0.58
N ASP A 30 -1.63 -9.00 -1.11
CA ASP A 30 -0.70 -9.07 -2.24
C ASP A 30 -1.39 -8.59 -3.53
N VAL A 31 -0.84 -7.55 -4.15
CA VAL A 31 -1.35 -6.96 -5.40
C VAL A 31 -0.31 -7.02 -6.51
N THR A 32 0.69 -7.89 -6.38
CA THR A 32 1.86 -7.93 -7.27
C THR A 32 1.48 -8.05 -8.75
N GLY A 33 0.48 -8.88 -9.09
CA GLY A 33 0.00 -9.00 -10.48
C GLY A 33 -0.46 -7.66 -11.05
N SER A 34 -1.40 -7.00 -10.36
CA SER A 34 -1.90 -5.68 -10.73
C SER A 34 -0.81 -4.59 -10.70
N ALA A 35 0.14 -4.67 -9.76
CA ALA A 35 1.24 -3.73 -9.67
C ALA A 35 2.18 -3.85 -10.89
N ILE A 36 2.46 -5.07 -11.35
CA ILE A 36 3.24 -5.29 -12.57
C ILE A 36 2.53 -4.68 -13.78
N ASP A 37 1.22 -4.89 -13.92
CA ASP A 37 0.42 -4.29 -15.00
C ASP A 37 0.43 -2.75 -14.95
N ALA A 38 0.55 -2.17 -13.76
CA ALA A 38 0.68 -0.73 -13.56
C ALA A 38 2.11 -0.18 -13.77
N GLY A 39 3.12 -1.04 -13.93
CA GLY A 39 4.52 -0.68 -14.21
C GLY A 39 5.51 -0.88 -13.07
N PHE A 40 5.07 -1.40 -11.91
CA PHE A 40 5.99 -1.70 -10.80
C PHE A 40 6.91 -2.86 -11.15
N ARG A 41 8.18 -2.78 -10.70
CA ARG A 41 9.19 -3.84 -10.89
C ARG A 41 9.36 -4.77 -9.70
N TYR A 42 8.80 -4.41 -8.55
CA TYR A 42 8.98 -5.14 -7.28
C TYR A 42 7.64 -5.73 -6.82
N HIS A 43 7.72 -6.75 -5.96
CA HIS A 43 6.54 -7.29 -5.29
C HIS A 43 5.91 -6.21 -4.43
N THR A 44 4.60 -6.03 -4.58
CA THR A 44 3.85 -4.92 -3.98
C THR A 44 2.67 -5.48 -3.20
N ALA A 45 2.44 -4.92 -2.02
CA ALA A 45 1.28 -5.23 -1.20
C ALA A 45 0.64 -3.93 -0.70
N LEU A 46 -0.68 -3.93 -0.49
CA LEU A 46 -1.36 -2.92 0.30
C LEU A 46 -1.55 -3.45 1.72
N THR A 47 -1.60 -2.56 2.71
CA THR A 47 -2.16 -2.93 4.01
C THR A 47 -3.65 -3.21 3.85
N ASN A 48 -4.19 -4.10 4.67
CA ASN A 48 -5.62 -4.38 4.68
C ASN A 48 -6.44 -3.09 4.91
N ALA A 49 -5.98 -2.20 5.80
CA ALA A 49 -6.62 -0.92 6.02
C ALA A 49 -6.70 -0.04 4.76
N ALA A 50 -5.63 0.01 3.95
CA ALA A 50 -5.62 0.76 2.70
C ALA A 50 -6.53 0.11 1.64
N TRP A 51 -6.56 -1.22 1.59
CA TRP A 51 -7.48 -1.97 0.74
C TRP A 51 -8.94 -1.66 1.08
N GLU A 52 -9.35 -1.83 2.34
CA GLU A 52 -10.71 -1.56 2.81
C GLU A 52 -11.11 -0.09 2.61
N THR A 53 -10.15 0.83 2.76
CA THR A 53 -10.42 2.26 2.61
C THR A 53 -10.62 2.67 1.16
N ALA A 54 -9.74 2.22 0.26
CA ALA A 54 -9.65 2.76 -1.10
C ALA A 54 -10.21 1.84 -2.19
N ILE A 55 -10.18 0.52 -1.97
CA ILE A 55 -10.43 -0.49 -3.00
C ILE A 55 -11.75 -1.21 -2.76
N ALA A 56 -11.94 -1.76 -1.56
CA ALA A 56 -13.07 -2.61 -1.23
C ALA A 56 -14.41 -1.88 -1.47
N LEU A 57 -15.34 -2.61 -2.09
CA LEU A 57 -16.66 -2.07 -2.42
C LEU A 57 -17.76 -2.65 -1.50
N PRO A 58 -18.72 -1.82 -1.07
CA PRO A 58 -19.97 -2.32 -0.48
C PRO A 58 -20.67 -3.31 -1.44
N LYS A 59 -21.42 -4.26 -0.88
CA LYS A 59 -22.14 -5.28 -1.67
C LYS A 59 -23.19 -4.70 -2.62
N ASP A 60 -23.72 -3.55 -2.27
CA ASP A 60 -24.73 -2.76 -2.97
C ASP A 60 -24.13 -1.58 -3.73
N TYR A 61 -22.82 -1.61 -4.00
CA TYR A 61 -22.17 -0.56 -4.77
C TYR A 61 -22.65 -0.56 -6.23
N GLU A 62 -23.30 0.54 -6.63
CA GLU A 62 -23.78 0.79 -8.00
C GLU A 62 -22.89 1.82 -8.76
N GLY A 63 -21.72 2.13 -8.21
CA GLY A 63 -20.81 3.08 -8.85
C GLY A 63 -20.12 2.53 -10.11
N PRO A 64 -19.50 3.40 -10.90
CA PRO A 64 -19.02 3.04 -12.24
C PRO A 64 -17.74 2.21 -12.25
N LEU A 65 -16.98 2.19 -11.14
CA LEU A 65 -15.68 1.52 -11.06
C LEU A 65 -15.70 0.31 -10.12
N ASP A 66 -15.29 -0.85 -10.62
CA ASP A 66 -15.07 -2.05 -9.81
C ASP A 66 -13.75 -1.97 -8.99
N GLU A 67 -13.51 -2.97 -8.13
CA GLU A 67 -12.32 -3.04 -7.27
C GLU A 67 -11.01 -3.08 -8.08
N ILE A 68 -10.99 -3.76 -9.22
CA ILE A 68 -9.81 -3.86 -10.09
C ILE A 68 -9.49 -2.49 -10.69
N GLN A 69 -10.51 -1.78 -11.15
CA GLN A 69 -10.38 -0.44 -11.73
C GLN A 69 -9.94 0.58 -10.68
N ARG A 70 -10.44 0.48 -9.43
CA ARG A 70 -9.95 1.29 -8.29
C ARG A 70 -8.49 1.00 -7.98
N LEU A 71 -8.12 -0.28 -7.90
CA LEU A 71 -6.75 -0.71 -7.65
C LEU A 71 -5.80 -0.20 -8.75
N MET A 72 -6.22 -0.28 -10.01
CA MET A 72 -5.47 0.27 -11.14
C MET A 72 -5.31 1.78 -11.07
N ALA A 73 -6.36 2.53 -10.71
CA ALA A 73 -6.26 3.97 -10.54
C ALA A 73 -5.25 4.32 -9.42
N LEU A 74 -5.31 3.59 -8.30
CA LEU A 74 -4.41 3.77 -7.18
C LEU A 74 -2.96 3.50 -7.55
N LEU A 75 -2.69 2.35 -8.16
CA LEU A 75 -1.33 1.95 -8.54
C LEU A 75 -0.73 2.89 -9.57
N LYS A 76 -1.51 3.37 -10.55
CA LYS A 76 -1.04 4.35 -11.53
C LYS A 76 -0.74 5.71 -10.89
N ALA A 77 -1.57 6.16 -9.95
CA ALA A 77 -1.29 7.39 -9.21
C ALA A 77 0.00 7.27 -8.38
N ALA A 78 0.16 6.17 -7.65
CA ALA A 78 1.36 5.87 -6.87
C ALA A 78 2.62 5.80 -7.76
N TYR A 79 2.56 5.05 -8.86
CA TYR A 79 3.65 4.92 -9.82
C TYR A 79 4.09 6.29 -10.36
N ASN A 80 3.14 7.11 -10.80
CA ASN A 80 3.44 8.45 -11.30
C ASN A 80 4.01 9.37 -10.20
N GLY A 81 3.51 9.25 -8.96
CA GLY A 81 4.04 9.96 -7.79
C GLY A 81 5.50 9.60 -7.52
N ILE A 82 5.82 8.30 -7.52
CA ILE A 82 7.18 7.78 -7.33
C ILE A 82 8.12 8.32 -8.42
N HIS A 83 7.69 8.30 -9.69
CA HIS A 83 8.51 8.82 -10.78
C HIS A 83 8.81 10.32 -10.62
N ARG A 84 7.82 11.12 -10.24
CA ARG A 84 8.00 12.57 -9.97
C ARG A 84 8.89 12.83 -8.75
N ALA A 85 8.79 12.00 -7.71
CA ALA A 85 9.62 12.10 -6.51
C ALA A 85 11.08 11.73 -6.80
N ALA A 86 11.30 10.69 -7.61
CA ALA A 86 12.62 10.24 -8.03
C ALA A 86 13.37 11.31 -8.84
N GLU A 87 12.68 12.02 -9.73
CA GLU A 87 13.24 13.18 -10.46
C GLU A 87 13.80 14.25 -9.51
N LYS A 88 13.16 14.42 -8.35
CA LYS A 88 13.55 15.38 -7.30
C LYS A 88 14.46 14.78 -6.23
N LYS A 89 14.82 13.49 -6.36
CA LYS A 89 15.62 12.73 -5.38
C LYS A 89 14.99 12.67 -3.99
N TYR A 90 13.66 12.61 -3.92
CA TYR A 90 12.96 12.30 -2.68
C TYR A 90 12.82 10.78 -2.51
N ASP A 91 12.86 10.33 -1.25
CA ASP A 91 12.64 8.96 -0.82
C ASP A 91 11.16 8.67 -0.53
N THR A 92 10.36 9.71 -0.26
CA THR A 92 8.90 9.64 -0.16
C THR A 92 8.19 10.31 -1.35
N ALA A 93 7.10 9.67 -1.79
CA ALA A 93 6.29 10.13 -2.92
C ALA A 93 4.83 10.33 -2.51
N PRO A 94 4.41 11.56 -2.17
CA PRO A 94 3.00 11.82 -1.88
C PRO A 94 2.16 11.76 -3.14
N PHE A 95 1.00 11.14 -3.04
CA PHE A 95 -0.05 11.17 -4.06
C PHE A 95 -1.41 11.14 -3.36
N ALA A 96 -2.42 11.73 -4.00
CA ALA A 96 -3.78 11.77 -3.47
C ALA A 96 -4.73 11.12 -4.48
N LEU A 97 -5.71 10.39 -3.96
CA LEU A 97 -6.81 9.81 -4.71
C LEU A 97 -8.10 10.20 -4.02
N GLU A 98 -9.07 10.63 -4.81
CA GLU A 98 -10.42 10.85 -4.31
C GLU A 98 -11.22 9.57 -4.52
N VAL A 99 -11.58 8.91 -3.42
CA VAL A 99 -12.31 7.65 -3.43
C VAL A 99 -13.78 7.94 -3.17
N TYR A 100 -14.59 7.83 -4.22
CA TYR A 100 -16.02 8.06 -4.13
C TYR A 100 -16.75 6.78 -3.71
N ASN A 101 -17.22 6.73 -2.47
CA ASN A 101 -18.10 5.67 -2.00
C ASN A 101 -19.53 6.23 -1.98
N VAL A 102 -20.39 5.72 -2.87
CA VAL A 102 -21.72 6.29 -3.15
C VAL A 102 -22.58 6.38 -1.88
N GLU A 103 -22.33 5.54 -0.87
CA GLU A 103 -22.69 5.85 0.52
C GLU A 103 -21.62 5.35 1.53
N ARG A 104 -20.74 6.25 2.00
CA ARG A 104 -20.26 6.24 3.39
C ARG A 104 -20.75 7.52 4.05
N LYS A 105 -21.41 7.43 5.20
CA LYS A 105 -21.86 8.60 5.97
C LYS A 105 -20.69 9.58 6.17
N ALA A 106 -20.79 10.75 5.52
CA ALA A 106 -20.15 12.08 5.67
C ALA A 106 -18.81 12.33 6.42
N ASN A 107 -18.19 11.40 7.12
CA ASN A 107 -17.08 11.71 8.06
C ASN A 107 -15.69 11.14 7.71
N ASP A 108 -15.51 10.47 6.58
CA ASP A 108 -14.22 9.85 6.23
C ASP A 108 -13.44 10.67 5.19
N ILE A 109 -12.97 11.87 5.56
CA ILE A 109 -11.81 12.46 4.88
C ILE A 109 -10.59 12.05 5.69
N VAL A 110 -9.93 10.97 5.29
CA VAL A 110 -8.61 10.60 5.80
C VAL A 110 -7.58 11.04 4.77
N SER A 111 -6.83 12.09 5.10
CA SER A 111 -5.62 12.46 4.37
C SER A 111 -4.54 11.42 4.64
N LEU A 112 -4.12 10.69 3.61
CA LEU A 112 -2.90 9.87 3.59
C LEU A 112 -1.69 10.72 3.19
#